data_AF-A0A1I5DM09-F1
#
_entry.id   AF-A0A1I5DM09-F1
#
_cell.length_a   1.000
_cell.length_b   1.000
_cell.length_c   1.000
_cell.angle_alpha   90.00
_cell.angle_beta   90.00
_cell.angle_gamma   90.00
#
_symmetry.space_group_name_H-M   'P 1'
#
loop_
_entity.id
_entity.type
_entity.pdbx_description
1 polymer ?
#
loop_
_entity_poly.entity_id
_entity_poly.type
_entity_poly.pdbx_seq_one_letter_code
_entity_poly.pdbx_strand_id
1 'polypeptide(L)'
;MRKNGENKSSLAMRSGVTRTTLYKILDGQINKVQHSTITRIADFFGVKCDVIEHCNIEELDRIDNTLSAEGNRNPSAIPLVPQSDVLASMEDRIGQLVMKYPVIWAFEEGANLIGLTVETEIDKIFSPGDTLIINH
;
A
#
# COMPACT_ATOMS: atom_id res chain seq x y z
N MET A 1 -1.99 11.73 -6.55
CA MET A 1 -3.20 11.81 -7.40
C MET A 1 -4.38 12.22 -6.53
N ARG A 2 -5.06 13.32 -6.84
CA ARG A 2 -6.34 13.69 -6.22
C ARG A 2 -7.40 12.71 -6.74
N LYS A 3 -7.95 11.84 -5.89
CA LYS A 3 -8.90 10.81 -6.33
C LYS A 3 -10.21 11.39 -6.86
N ASN A 4 -10.55 12.63 -6.50
CA ASN A 4 -11.71 13.34 -7.04
C ASN A 4 -11.21 14.66 -7.65
N GLY A 5 -11.30 14.81 -8.97
CA GLY A 5 -10.92 15.99 -9.74
C GLY A 5 -11.83 17.20 -9.50
N GLU A 6 -12.11 17.54 -8.25
CA GLU A 6 -12.99 18.65 -7.92
C GLU A 6 -12.22 19.97 -7.82
N ASN A 7 -12.68 20.94 -8.61
CA ASN A 7 -12.18 22.31 -8.63
C ASN A 7 -12.50 23.00 -7.29
N LYS A 8 -11.56 23.80 -6.78
CA LYS A 8 -11.68 24.55 -5.52
C LYS A 8 -12.92 25.47 -5.46
N SER A 9 -13.59 25.76 -6.58
CA SER A 9 -14.86 26.50 -6.65
C SER A 9 -16.12 25.63 -6.40
N SER A 10 -16.11 24.32 -6.67
CA SER A 10 -17.26 23.44 -6.41
C SER A 10 -17.45 23.14 -4.91
N LEU A 11 -16.35 23.12 -4.16
CA LEU A 11 -16.28 22.83 -2.73
C LEU A 11 -17.05 23.84 -1.85
N ALA A 12 -16.91 25.13 -2.13
CA ALA A 12 -17.59 26.18 -1.36
C ALA A 12 -19.08 26.32 -1.73
N MET A 13 -19.43 26.08 -3.01
CA MET A 13 -20.83 26.18 -3.46
C MET A 13 -21.70 25.04 -2.93
N ARG A 14 -21.17 23.82 -2.82
CA ARG A 14 -21.95 22.65 -2.40
C ARG A 14 -22.07 22.49 -0.88
N SER A 15 -21.07 22.93 -0.11
CA SER A 15 -21.09 22.84 1.36
C SER A 15 -21.89 23.97 2.03
N GLY A 16 -22.24 25.04 1.30
CA GLY A 16 -22.89 26.21 1.91
C GLY A 16 -22.00 26.94 2.94
N VAL A 17 -20.70 26.68 2.91
CA VAL A 17 -19.67 27.32 3.75
C VAL A 17 -18.77 28.14 2.83
N THR A 18 -18.49 29.39 3.21
CA THR A 18 -17.62 30.23 2.38
C THR A 18 -16.23 29.60 2.29
N ARG A 19 -15.60 29.73 1.12
CA ARG A 19 -14.25 29.21 0.87
C ARG A 19 -13.25 29.67 1.93
N THR A 20 -13.31 30.95 2.31
CA THR A 20 -12.44 31.54 3.33
C THR A 20 -12.65 30.88 4.69
N THR A 21 -13.91 30.67 5.08
CA THR A 21 -14.22 29.98 6.33
C THR A 21 -13.72 28.54 6.32
N LEU A 22 -13.94 27.80 5.23
CA LEU A 22 -13.50 26.41 5.11
C LEU A 22 -11.97 26.29 5.24
N TYR A 23 -11.20 27.13 4.55
CA TYR A 23 -9.74 27.11 4.69
C TYR A 23 -9.26 27.54 6.08
N LYS A 24 -9.89 28.55 6.68
CA LYS A 24 -9.57 28.94 8.06
C LYS A 24 -9.85 27.82 9.08
N ILE A 25 -10.86 26.99 8.84
CA ILE A 25 -11.13 25.80 9.64
C ILE A 25 -10.03 24.75 9.42
N LEU A 26 -9.71 24.42 8.17
CA LEU A 26 -8.69 23.42 7.82
C LEU A 26 -7.28 23.81 8.27
N ASP A 27 -6.95 25.10 8.23
CA ASP A 27 -5.66 25.65 8.67
C ASP A 27 -5.60 25.82 10.21
N GLY A 28 -6.62 25.39 10.96
CA GLY A 28 -6.66 25.49 12.41
C GLY A 28 -6.77 26.92 12.96
N GLN A 29 -7.14 27.88 12.11
CA GLN A 29 -7.29 29.30 12.48
C GLN A 29 -8.61 29.59 13.20
N ILE A 30 -9.53 28.63 13.24
CA ILE A 30 -10.83 28.73 13.92
C ILE A 30 -10.92 27.61 14.97
N ASN A 31 -10.79 27.99 16.23
CA ASN A 31 -10.80 27.04 17.36
C ASN A 31 -12.17 26.45 17.70
N LYS A 32 -13.26 27.10 17.27
CA LYS A 32 -14.63 26.66 17.55
C LYS A 32 -15.50 26.85 16.31
N VAL A 33 -15.88 25.73 15.71
CA VAL A 33 -16.79 25.68 14.57
C VAL A 33 -18.18 25.27 15.08
N GLN A 34 -19.23 25.89 14.56
CA GLN A 34 -20.59 25.48 14.91
C GLN A 34 -20.87 24.07 14.35
N HIS A 35 -21.53 23.21 15.13
CA HIS A 35 -21.90 21.84 14.72
C HIS A 35 -22.63 21.82 13.36
N SER A 36 -23.53 22.77 13.11
CA SER A 36 -24.23 22.90 11.81
C SER A 36 -23.30 23.10 10.62
N THR A 37 -22.15 23.76 10.83
CA THR A 37 -21.11 23.94 9.81
C THR A 37 -20.31 22.66 9.60
N ILE A 38 -20.04 21.92 10.69
CA ILE A 38 -19.35 20.63 10.63
C ILE A 38 -20.22 19.60 9.91
N THR A 39 -21.53 19.55 10.20
CA THR A 39 -22.49 18.66 9.51
C THR A 39 -22.51 18.92 8.01
N ARG A 40 -22.53 20.19 7.58
CA ARG A 40 -22.48 20.53 6.14
C ARG A 40 -21.18 20.13 5.45
N ILE A 41 -20.06 20.21 6.18
CA ILE A 41 -18.77 19.74 5.69
C ILE A 41 -18.77 18.20 5.59
N ALA A 42 -19.34 17.52 6.57
CA ALA A 42 -19.48 16.06 6.59
C ALA A 42 -20.35 15.55 5.43
N ASP A 43 -21.52 16.17 5.23
CA ASP A 43 -22.44 15.88 4.13
C ASP A 43 -21.76 16.09 2.76
N PHE A 44 -20.93 17.13 2.64
CA PHE A 44 -20.16 17.37 1.42
C PHE A 44 -19.17 16.23 1.12
N PHE A 45 -18.44 15.75 2.14
CA PHE A 45 -17.48 14.65 1.99
C PHE A 45 -18.14 13.27 2.01
N GLY A 46 -19.46 13.18 2.23
CA GLY A 46 -20.18 11.91 2.34
C GLY A 46 -19.81 11.11 3.58
N VAL A 47 -19.34 11.78 4.64
CA VAL A 47 -18.95 11.17 5.92
C VAL A 47 -19.92 11.58 7.01
N LYS A 48 -20.01 10.79 8.08
CA LYS A 48 -20.85 11.15 9.24
C LYS A 48 -20.21 12.31 10.01
N CYS A 49 -21.03 13.23 10.53
CA CYS A 49 -20.56 14.37 11.34
C CYS A 49 -19.70 13.92 12.53
N ASP A 50 -20.11 12.84 13.20
CA ASP A 50 -19.38 12.24 14.33
C ASP A 50 -17.94 11.85 13.98
N VAL A 51 -17.68 11.47 12.73
CA VAL A 51 -16.35 11.11 12.22
C VAL A 51 -15.46 12.36 12.15
N ILE A 52 -16.01 13.53 11.82
CA ILE A 52 -15.22 14.77 11.78
C ILE A 52 -14.94 15.30 13.19
N GLU A 53 -15.88 15.12 14.12
CA GLU A 53 -15.77 15.67 15.48
C GLU A 53 -14.98 14.78 16.44
N HIS A 54 -15.00 13.46 16.24
CA HIS A 54 -14.48 12.47 17.20
C HIS A 54 -13.45 11.50 16.61
N CYS A 55 -13.05 11.64 15.33
CA CYS A 55 -11.92 10.86 14.83
C CYS A 55 -10.64 11.30 15.53
N ASN A 56 -10.08 10.39 16.32
CA ASN A 56 -8.69 10.47 16.66
C ASN A 56 -7.88 9.96 15.45
N ILE A 57 -7.22 10.88 14.74
CA ILE A 57 -6.36 10.56 13.59
C ILE A 57 -5.28 9.54 13.99
N GLU A 58 -4.77 9.62 15.22
CA GLU A 58 -3.78 8.67 15.73
C GLU A 58 -4.36 7.25 15.93
N GLU A 59 -5.64 7.12 16.25
CA GLU A 59 -6.31 5.80 16.29
C GLU A 59 -6.61 5.27 14.90
N LEU A 60 -6.96 6.15 13.94
CA LEU A 60 -7.16 5.74 12.55
C LEU A 60 -5.85 5.24 11.93
N ASP A 61 -4.75 5.98 12.13
CA ASP A 61 -3.42 5.56 11.72
C ASP A 61 -3.00 4.27 12.43
N ARG A 62 -3.37 4.08 13.70
CA ARG A 62 -3.15 2.81 14.40
C ARG A 62 -3.93 1.67 13.78
N ILE A 63 -5.20 1.85 13.43
CA ILE A 63 -6.05 0.83 12.79
C ILE A 63 -5.53 0.48 11.39
N ASP A 64 -5.16 1.46 10.57
CA ASP A 64 -4.55 1.22 9.26
C ASP A 64 -3.20 0.50 9.38
N ASN A 65 -2.40 0.83 10.39
CA ASN A 65 -1.14 0.14 10.69
C ASN A 65 -1.35 -1.25 11.35
N THR A 66 -2.46 -1.50 12.04
CA THR A 66 -2.78 -2.82 12.65
C THR A 66 -3.56 -3.73 11.71
N LEU A 67 -4.24 -3.21 10.69
CA LEU A 67 -4.88 -3.99 9.63
C LEU A 67 -3.88 -4.54 8.60
N SER A 68 -2.60 -4.15 8.64
CA SER A 68 -1.55 -4.86 7.93
C SER A 68 -0.21 -4.77 8.65
N ALA A 69 -0.01 -5.62 9.65
CA ALA A 69 1.34 -5.94 10.12
C ALA A 69 2.09 -6.85 9.11
N GLU A 70 1.40 -7.72 8.36
CA GLU A 70 2.00 -8.58 7.30
C GLU A 70 1.04 -8.90 6.12
N GLY A 71 -0.07 -8.19 5.95
CA GLY A 71 -1.25 -8.71 5.24
C GLY A 71 -1.81 -7.83 4.12
N ASN A 72 -0.97 -7.20 3.29
CA ASN A 72 -1.36 -6.63 1.98
C ASN A 72 -0.11 -6.15 1.20
N ARG A 73 0.92 -7.00 1.09
CA ARG A 73 2.13 -6.63 0.35
C ARG A 73 1.86 -6.69 -1.15
N ASN A 74 2.43 -5.76 -1.90
CA ASN A 74 2.41 -5.84 -3.35
C ASN A 74 3.18 -7.10 -3.76
N PRO A 75 2.58 -8.03 -4.52
CA PRO A 75 3.30 -9.21 -4.98
C PRO A 75 4.42 -8.78 -5.93
N SER A 76 5.59 -9.34 -5.71
CA SER A 76 6.74 -9.21 -6.60
C SER A 76 6.73 -10.37 -7.59
N ALA A 77 6.80 -10.05 -8.88
CA ALA A 77 7.07 -11.02 -9.93
C ALA A 77 8.56 -11.38 -9.90
N ILE A 78 8.88 -12.63 -9.57
CA ILE A 78 10.26 -13.10 -9.45
C ILE A 78 10.50 -14.31 -10.36
N PRO A 79 11.70 -14.43 -10.96
CA PRO A 79 12.04 -15.61 -11.78
C PRO A 79 12.20 -16.85 -10.89
N LEU A 80 11.76 -18.01 -11.36
CA LEU A 80 11.92 -19.31 -10.70
C LEU A 80 13.03 -20.11 -11.39
N VAL A 81 14.20 -20.14 -10.76
CA VAL A 81 15.43 -20.75 -11.29
C VAL A 81 15.60 -22.17 -10.74
N PRO A 82 15.86 -23.19 -11.58
CA PRO A 82 16.21 -24.54 -11.11
C PRO A 82 17.51 -24.56 -10.32
N GLN A 83 17.61 -25.43 -9.30
CA GLN A 83 18.81 -25.58 -8.48
C GLN A 83 20.10 -25.80 -9.28
N SER A 84 20.03 -26.59 -10.35
CA SER A 84 21.14 -26.85 -11.26
C SER A 84 21.68 -25.60 -11.96
N ASP A 85 20.85 -24.56 -12.11
CA ASP A 85 21.15 -23.39 -12.92
C ASP A 85 21.51 -22.14 -12.10
N VAL A 86 21.16 -22.10 -10.80
CA VAL A 86 21.31 -20.89 -9.96
C VAL A 86 22.73 -20.31 -10.01
N LEU A 87 23.75 -21.14 -9.80
CA LEU A 87 25.14 -20.68 -9.77
C LEU A 87 25.59 -20.09 -11.11
N ALA A 88 25.11 -20.65 -12.22
CA ALA A 88 25.44 -20.17 -13.55
C ALA A 88 24.71 -18.85 -13.90
N SER A 89 23.60 -18.58 -13.24
CA SER A 89 22.77 -17.40 -13.48
C SER A 89 23.00 -16.26 -12.47
N MET A 90 23.96 -16.38 -11.55
CA MET A 90 24.25 -15.38 -10.49
C MET A 90 24.70 -14.02 -11.02
N GLU A 91 25.24 -13.96 -12.24
CA GLU A 91 25.67 -12.73 -12.89
C GLU A 91 24.57 -12.11 -13.77
N ASP A 92 23.47 -12.84 -14.00
CA ASP A 92 22.36 -12.36 -14.81
C ASP A 92 21.52 -11.37 -14.00
N ARG A 93 21.08 -10.30 -14.66
CA ARG A 93 20.14 -9.36 -14.06
C ARG A 93 18.76 -10.00 -13.98
N ILE A 94 17.94 -9.60 -12.99
CA ILE A 94 16.54 -10.04 -12.88
C ILE A 94 15.78 -9.94 -14.21
N GLY A 95 15.95 -8.83 -14.94
CA GLY A 95 15.30 -8.64 -16.25
C GLY A 95 15.69 -9.67 -17.31
N GLN A 96 16.88 -10.26 -17.21
CA GLN A 96 17.31 -11.37 -18.08
C GLN A 96 16.75 -12.71 -17.56
N LEU A 97 16.78 -12.92 -16.25
CA LEU A 97 16.26 -14.13 -15.62
C LEU A 97 14.77 -14.34 -15.89
N VAL A 98 13.94 -13.29 -15.82
CA VAL A 98 12.49 -13.38 -16.11
C VAL A 98 12.18 -13.68 -17.58
N MET A 99 13.14 -13.49 -18.49
CA MET A 99 13.01 -13.86 -19.90
C MET A 99 13.43 -15.32 -20.16
N LYS A 100 14.28 -15.88 -19.28
CA LYS A 100 14.84 -17.23 -19.42
C LYS A 100 14.03 -18.28 -18.64
N TYR A 101 13.45 -17.89 -17.51
CA TYR A 101 12.79 -18.78 -16.57
C TYR A 101 11.33 -18.40 -16.32
N PRO A 102 10.48 -19.34 -15.87
CA PRO A 102 9.12 -19.03 -15.44
C PRO A 102 9.11 -17.98 -14.32
N VAL A 103 8.01 -17.24 -14.22
CA VAL A 103 7.82 -16.21 -13.20
C VAL A 103 6.76 -16.65 -12.21
N ILE A 104 7.04 -16.48 -10.92
CA ILE A 104 6.11 -16.71 -9.82
C ILE A 104 5.88 -15.42 -9.02
N TRP A 105 4.84 -15.43 -8.17
CA TRP A 105 4.50 -14.31 -7.31
C TRP A 105 4.95 -14.59 -5.88
N ALA A 106 5.74 -13.68 -5.32
CA ALA A 106 6.18 -13.70 -3.94
C ALA A 106 5.71 -12.45 -3.20
N PHE A 107 5.34 -12.60 -1.93
CA PHE A 107 4.89 -11.50 -1.05
C PHE A 107 6.00 -11.09 -0.06
N GLU A 108 7.24 -11.15 -0.52
CA GLU A 108 8.45 -10.88 0.28
C GLU A 108 9.05 -9.51 -0.03
N GLU A 109 9.75 -8.94 0.95
CA GLU A 109 10.50 -7.69 0.79
C GLU A 109 11.96 -7.98 0.38
N GLY A 110 12.43 -7.28 -0.65
CA GLY A 110 13.82 -7.38 -1.10
C GLY A 110 14.02 -6.80 -2.49
N ALA A 111 15.22 -6.29 -2.74
CA ALA A 111 15.67 -6.09 -4.12
C ALA A 111 16.10 -7.44 -4.68
N ASN A 112 16.02 -7.62 -6.00
CA ASN A 112 16.55 -8.81 -6.69
C ASN A 112 16.11 -10.16 -6.10
N LEU A 113 14.83 -10.32 -5.77
CA LEU A 113 14.33 -11.60 -5.32
C LEU A 113 14.28 -12.61 -6.48
N ILE A 114 14.66 -13.86 -6.20
CA ILE A 114 14.47 -15.01 -7.10
C ILE A 114 13.86 -16.18 -6.33
N GLY A 115 13.09 -16.99 -7.03
CA GLY A 115 12.67 -18.30 -6.57
C GLY A 115 13.69 -19.35 -7.00
N LEU A 116 13.98 -20.30 -6.14
CA LEU A 116 14.83 -21.46 -6.39
C LEU A 116 14.00 -22.73 -6.27
N THR A 117 13.89 -23.51 -7.34
CA THR A 117 13.28 -24.85 -7.28
C THR A 117 14.32 -25.85 -6.83
N VAL A 118 14.10 -26.48 -5.68
CA VAL A 118 14.95 -27.55 -5.17
C VAL A 118 14.76 -28.79 -6.05
N GLU A 119 15.82 -29.28 -6.67
CA GLU A 119 15.79 -30.47 -7.54
C GLU A 119 16.35 -31.70 -6.82
N THR A 120 17.24 -31.47 -5.85
CA THR A 120 17.86 -32.51 -5.01
C THR A 120 17.79 -32.08 -3.56
N GLU A 121 17.62 -33.04 -2.65
CA GLU A 121 17.50 -32.78 -1.21
C GLU A 121 18.69 -31.94 -0.68
N ILE A 122 18.38 -30.91 0.10
CA ILE A 122 19.37 -30.03 0.73
C ILE A 122 19.28 -30.22 2.25
N ASP A 123 20.35 -30.74 2.85
CA ASP A 123 20.56 -30.91 4.29
C ASP A 123 19.41 -31.61 5.05
N LYS A 124 18.58 -32.40 4.36
CA LYS A 124 17.35 -33.02 4.90
C LYS A 124 16.32 -32.03 5.45
N ILE A 125 16.45 -30.76 5.09
CA ILE A 125 15.54 -29.69 5.48
C ILE A 125 14.62 -29.35 4.31
N PHE A 126 15.18 -29.32 3.09
CA PHE A 126 14.45 -28.99 1.87
C PHE A 126 14.41 -30.18 0.92
N SER A 127 13.22 -30.49 0.45
CA SER A 127 12.94 -31.64 -0.41
C SER A 127 12.82 -31.22 -1.88
N PRO A 128 13.08 -32.15 -2.83
CA PRO A 128 12.81 -31.90 -4.24
C PRO A 128 11.37 -31.42 -4.47
N GLY A 129 11.21 -30.32 -5.22
CA GLY A 129 9.94 -29.65 -5.46
C GLY A 129 9.67 -28.45 -4.55
N ASP A 130 10.42 -28.29 -3.45
CA ASP A 130 10.33 -27.10 -2.61
C ASP A 130 10.75 -25.85 -3.41
N THR A 131 10.13 -24.72 -3.09
CA THR A 131 10.50 -23.41 -3.64
C THR A 131 11.08 -22.55 -2.52
N LEU A 132 12.32 -22.12 -2.70
CA LEU A 132 13.01 -21.22 -1.78
C LEU A 132 13.03 -19.81 -2.36
N ILE A 133 12.61 -18.81 -1.60
CA ILE A 133 12.75 -17.41 -2.00
C ILE A 133 14.07 -16.92 -1.43
N ILE A 134 14.96 -16.47 -2.32
CA ILE A 134 16.29 -15.98 -1.94
C ILE A 134 16.53 -14.59 -2.53
N ASN A 135 17.34 -13.81 -1.82
CA ASN A 135 17.81 -12.52 -2.30
C ASN A 135 19.09 -12.73 -3.10
N HIS A 136 19.10 -12.25 -4.35
CA HIS A 136 20.17 -12.43 -5.33
C HIS A 136 21.12 -11.22 -5.40
#